data_AF-A0A8X6S3W9-F1
#
_entry.id   AF-A0A8X6S3W9-F1
#
_cell.length_a   1.000
_cell.length_b   1.000
_cell.length_c   1.000
_cell.angle_alpha   90.00
_cell.angle_beta   90.00
_cell.angle_gamma   90.00
#
_symmetry.space_group_name_H-M   'P 1'
#
loop_
_entity.id
_entity.type
_entity.pdbx_description
1 polymer ?
#
loop_
_entity_poly.entity_id
_entity_poly.type
_entity_poly.pdbx_seq_one_letter_code
_entity_poly.pdbx_strand_id
1 'polypeptide(L)' 'MQCLEKENNFVKYLQRCTGSPGKIVDHQPQMLRKGKVGDWRNYFTPEQSRRMNERFREKTQGTPLENIWTEEMVYTYDST' A
#
# COMPACT_ATOMS: atom_id res chain seq x y z
N MET A 1 -29.01 -3.99 -31.78
CA MET A 1 -28.53 -3.98 -30.37
C MET A 1 -27.04 -3.70 -30.40
N GLN A 2 -26.63 -2.42 -30.40
CA GLN A 2 -25.22 -2.07 -30.23
C GLN A 2 -24.94 -2.01 -28.73
N CYS A 3 -24.17 -2.98 -28.24
CA CYS A 3 -23.61 -2.91 -26.89
C CYS A 3 -22.72 -1.67 -26.84
N LEU A 4 -23.12 -0.67 -26.05
CA LEU A 4 -22.32 0.51 -25.78
C LEU A 4 -21.00 0.05 -25.16
N GLU A 5 -19.92 0.08 -25.94
CA GLU A 5 -18.56 0.08 -25.43
C GLU A 5 -18.41 1.35 -24.59
N LYS A 6 -18.78 1.26 -23.32
CA LYS A 6 -18.58 2.34 -22.36
C LYS A 6 -17.07 2.53 -22.26
N GLU A 7 -16.57 3.64 -22.79
CA GLU A 7 -15.20 4.06 -22.56
C GLU A 7 -14.89 3.93 -21.08
N ASN A 8 -13.98 3.01 -20.77
CA ASN A 8 -13.71 2.65 -19.39
C ASN A 8 -12.76 3.71 -18.83
N ASN A 9 -13.34 4.74 -18.21
CA ASN A 9 -12.61 5.87 -17.59
C ASN A 9 -11.45 5.40 -16.68
N PHE A 10 -11.59 4.22 -16.09
CA PHE A 10 -10.54 3.57 -15.32
C PHE A 10 -9.29 3.26 -16.15
N VAL A 11 -9.44 2.70 -17.35
CA VAL A 11 -8.32 2.38 -18.25
C VAL A 11 -7.59 3.64 -18.70
N LYS A 12 -8.32 4.71 -19.03
CA LYS A 12 -7.74 6.02 -19.35
C LYS A 12 -6.98 6.64 -18.17
N TYR A 13 -7.53 6.52 -16.96
CA TYR A 13 -6.87 6.98 -15.73
C TYR A 13 -5.57 6.21 -15.46
N LEU A 14 -5.60 4.89 -15.58
CA LEU A 14 -4.44 4.02 -15.39
C LEU A 14 -3.30 4.31 -16.39
N GLN A 15 -3.63 4.58 -17.66
CA GLN A 15 -2.67 4.98 -18.70
C GLN A 15 -2.01 6.35 -18.41
N ARG A 16 -2.69 7.24 -17.68
CA ARG A 16 -2.12 8.55 -17.30
C ARG A 16 -1.16 8.45 -16.11
N CYS A 17 -1.31 7.41 -15.28
CA CYS A 17 -0.41 7.12 -14.16
C CYS A 17 0.93 6.47 -14.60
N THR A 18 1.04 5.99 -15.84
CA THR A 18 2.30 5.58 -16.45
C THR A 18 2.93 6.82 -17.09
N GLY A 19 3.78 7.55 -16.36
CA GLY A 19 4.26 8.91 -16.67
C GLY A 19 5.08 9.14 -17.95
N SER A 20 4.76 8.50 -19.09
CA SER A 20 5.36 8.79 -20.39
C SER A 20 4.25 9.12 -21.40
N PRO A 21 4.02 10.40 -21.72
CA PRO A 21 3.06 10.76 -22.76
C PRO A 21 3.54 10.22 -24.10
N GLY A 22 2.76 9.35 -24.74
CA GLY A 22 2.99 8.90 -26.12
C GLY A 22 3.62 7.51 -26.29
N LYS A 23 3.82 6.73 -25.23
CA LYS A 23 4.15 5.30 -25.37
C LYS A 23 3.05 4.46 -24.74
N ILE A 24 2.21 3.83 -25.57
CA ILE A 24 1.36 2.72 -25.13
C ILE A 24 2.29 1.52 -24.96
N VAL A 25 2.99 1.50 -23.84
CA VAL A 25 3.69 0.31 -23.39
C VAL A 25 2.69 -0.57 -22.68
N ASP A 26 2.71 -1.86 -22.98
CA ASP A 26 1.87 -2.93 -22.43
C ASP A 26 2.19 -3.22 -20.94
N HIS A 27 2.49 -2.16 -20.20
CA HIS A 27 2.90 -2.22 -18.81
C HIS A 27 1.68 -2.05 -17.92
N GLN A 28 1.55 -2.98 -16.97
CA GLN A 28 0.67 -2.83 -15.82
C GLN A 28 0.77 -1.39 -15.29
N PRO A 29 -0.36 -0.76 -14.92
CA PRO A 29 -0.35 0.59 -14.40
C PRO A 29 0.59 0.71 -13.21
N GLN A 30 1.57 1.61 -13.29
CA GLN A 30 2.64 1.78 -12.30
C GLN A 30 2.11 2.02 -10.88
N MET A 31 0.91 2.58 -10.74
CA MET A 31 0.27 2.82 -9.45
C MET A 31 -0.19 1.53 -8.74
N LEU A 32 -0.58 0.50 -9.49
CA LEU A 32 -1.06 -0.77 -8.94
C LEU A 32 0.09 -1.76 -8.79
N ARG A 33 0.80 -1.67 -7.66
CA ARG A 33 1.99 -2.50 -7.41
C ARG A 33 1.69 -3.95 -7.03
N LYS A 34 0.88 -4.16 -5.98
CA LYS A 34 0.49 -5.50 -5.46
C LYS A 34 -0.93 -5.58 -4.88
N GLY A 35 -1.49 -4.46 -4.39
CA GLY A 35 -2.87 -4.41 -3.87
C GLY A 35 -3.13 -5.26 -2.61
N LYS A 36 -2.11 -5.50 -1.77
CA LYS A 36 -2.20 -6.35 -0.59
C LYS A 36 -1.87 -5.58 0.70
N VAL A 37 -2.66 -5.80 1.75
CA VAL A 37 -2.40 -5.30 3.12
C VAL A 37 -1.26 -6.09 3.77
N GLY A 38 -0.38 -5.42 4.51
CA GLY A 38 0.71 -6.07 5.25
C GLY A 38 1.99 -6.34 4.45
N ASP A 39 2.09 -5.90 3.19
CA ASP A 39 3.29 -6.14 2.36
C ASP A 39 4.56 -5.49 2.93
N TRP A 40 4.44 -4.51 3.84
CA TRP A 40 5.55 -3.89 4.56
C TRP A 40 6.36 -4.90 5.40
N ARG A 41 5.75 -5.99 5.89
CA ARG A 41 6.44 -7.05 6.66
C ARG A 41 7.52 -7.75 5.85
N ASN A 42 7.44 -7.73 4.52
CA ASN A 42 8.45 -8.34 3.63
C ASN A 42 9.69 -7.44 3.44
N TYR A 43 9.63 -6.17 3.84
CA TYR A 43 10.70 -5.19 3.55
C TYR A 43 11.40 -4.69 4.80
N PHE A 44 10.75 -4.75 5.97
CA PHE A 44 11.34 -4.27 7.21
C PHE A 44 12.10 -5.39 7.91
N THR A 45 13.30 -5.06 8.41
CA THR A 45 13.97 -5.93 9.39
C THR A 45 13.27 -5.83 10.75
N PRO A 46 13.41 -6.83 11.64
CA PRO A 46 12.80 -6.78 12.97
C PRO A 46 13.15 -5.50 13.75
N GLU A 47 14.39 -5.05 13.66
CA GLU A 47 14.85 -3.82 14.32
C GLU A 47 14.22 -2.57 13.71
N GLN A 48 14.08 -2.49 12.38
CA GLN A 48 13.43 -1.36 11.73
C GLN A 48 11.97 -1.25 12.12
N SER A 49 11.28 -2.38 12.24
CA SER A 49 9.89 -2.37 12.69
C SER A 49 9.73 -2.03 14.16
N ARG A 50 10.62 -2.52 15.05
CA ARG A 50 10.62 -2.10 16.45
C ARG A 50 10.74 -0.58 16.56
N ARG A 51 11.70 0.02 15.84
CA ARG A 51 11.90 1.47 15.80
C ARG A 51 10.68 2.21 15.22
N MET A 52 10.01 1.65 14.21
CA MET A 52 8.79 2.23 13.65
C MET A 52 7.67 2.23 14.69
N ASN A 53 7.48 1.13 15.42
CA ASN A 53 6.45 1.00 16.45
C ASN A 53 6.65 1.99 17.60
N GLU A 54 7.88 2.11 18.10
CA GLU A 54 8.25 3.09 19.12
C GLU A 54 7.94 4.51 18.66
N ARG A 55 8.39 4.85 17.44
CA ARG A 55 8.19 6.19 16.88
C ARG A 55 6.72 6.49 16.61
N PHE A 56 5.94 5.50 16.19
CA PHE A 56 4.51 5.65 15.98
C PHE A 56 3.82 5.96 17.32
N ARG A 57 4.09 5.14 18.36
CA ARG A 57 3.52 5.34 19.70
C ARG A 57 3.90 6.70 20.28
N GLU A 58 5.16 7.10 20.20
CA GLU A 58 5.62 8.44 20.63
C GLU A 58 4.81 9.58 20.00
N LYS A 59 4.35 9.41 18.75
CA LYS A 59 3.67 10.46 17.98
C LYS A 59 2.16 10.42 18.11
N THR A 60 1.58 9.26 18.38
CA THR A 60 0.14 9.06 18.45
C THR A 60 -0.38 8.90 19.88
N GLN A 61 0.49 8.84 20.88
CA GLN A 61 0.13 8.76 22.29
C GLN A 61 -0.87 9.87 22.67
N GLY A 62 -1.96 9.48 23.32
CA GLY A 62 -3.02 10.40 23.75
C GLY A 62 -4.00 10.80 22.64
N THR A 63 -3.88 10.22 21.44
CA THR A 63 -4.87 10.36 20.37
C THR A 63 -5.67 9.07 20.19
N PRO A 64 -6.85 9.10 19.57
CA PRO A 64 -7.59 7.89 19.19
C PRO A 64 -6.81 6.97 18.24
N LEU A 65 -5.74 7.47 17.62
CA LEU A 65 -4.88 6.72 16.70
C LEU A 65 -3.83 5.87 17.41
N GLU A 66 -3.73 5.93 18.74
CA GLU A 66 -2.72 5.19 19.50
C GLU A 66 -2.82 3.67 19.27
N ASN A 67 -4.04 3.15 19.13
CA ASN A 67 -4.31 1.70 19.13
C ASN A 67 -4.90 1.16 17.82
N ILE A 68 -4.90 1.93 16.73
CA ILE A 68 -5.59 1.54 15.48
C ILE A 68 -4.90 0.42 14.69
N TRP A 69 -3.62 0.17 14.95
CA TRP A 69 -2.82 -0.83 14.24
C TRP A 69 -2.20 -1.87 15.18
N THR A 70 -2.76 -2.04 16.38
CA THR A 70 -2.18 -2.90 17.41
C THR A 70 -1.98 -4.35 16.92
N GLU A 71 -2.95 -4.90 16.20
CA GLU A 71 -2.87 -6.26 15.63
C GLU A 71 -1.82 -6.38 14.53
N GLU A 72 -1.59 -5.30 13.77
CA GLU A 72 -0.65 -5.29 12.66
C GLU A 72 0.80 -5.04 13.13
N MET A 73 0.98 -4.25 14.18
CA MET A 73 2.30 -3.88 14.68
C MET A 73 2.92 -4.92 15.61
N VAL A 74 2.18 -5.98 15.98
CA VAL A 74 2.73 -7.14 16.70
C VAL A 74 3.67 -7.90 15.76
N TYR A 75 4.96 -7.82 16.07
CA TYR A 75 5.86 -8.91 15.74
C TYR A 75 5.59 -10.00 16.76
N THR A 76 5.10 -11.15 16.31
CA THR A 76 5.17 -12.34 17.13
C THR A 76 6.66 -12.65 17.28
N TYR A 77 7.23 -12.33 18.45
CA TYR A 77 8.25 -13.22 18.97
C TYR A 77 7.51 -14.51 19.22
N ASP A 78 7.62 -15.45 18.29
CA ASP A 78 7.31 -16.83 18.58
C ASP A 78 8.27 -17.18 19.73
N SER A 79 7.73 -17.18 20.95
CA SER A 79 8.41 -17.68 22.13
C SER A 79 8.74 -19.14 21.85
N THR A 80 9.99 -19.41 21.48
CA THR A 80 10.63 -20.70 21.73
C THR A 80 11.32 -20.63 23.08
#